data_AF-A0A0D0EBY4-F1
#
_entry.id   AF-A0A0D0EBY4-F1
#
_cell.length_a   1.000
_cell.length_b   1.000
_cell.length_c   1.000
_cell.angle_alpha   90.00
_cell.angle_beta   90.00
_cell.angle_gamma   90.00
#
_symmetry.space_group_name_H-M   'P 1'
#
loop_
_entity.id
_entity.type
_entity.pdbx_description
1 polymer ?
#
loop_
_entity_poly.entity_id
_entity_poly.type
_entity_poly.pdbx_seq_one_letter_code
_entity_poly.pdbx_strand_id
1 'polypeptide(L)'
;MVGHCGNNGCWIYCRVRGRRKTDQNYYSVALLKLRDHACPGSNHQDVDVFRLPPGGAEEYTNNLHCLVSSPSIQQYDLIKTDTGLTKPPLILGLQPSHSLGVPFSVTPNIMYLI
;
A
#
# COMPACT_ATOMS: atom_id res chain seq x y z
N MET A 1 -3.03 6.80 0.77
CA MET A 1 -1.86 5.92 0.77
C MET A 1 -0.63 6.69 1.19
N VAL A 2 0.39 6.02 1.73
CA VAL A 2 1.66 6.62 2.20
C VAL A 2 2.79 6.60 1.16
N GLY A 3 2.55 6.03 -0.03
CA GLY A 3 3.55 5.92 -1.11
C GLY A 3 4.82 5.20 -0.65
N HIS A 4 5.99 5.77 -0.97
CA HIS A 4 7.32 5.23 -0.60
C HIS A 4 7.63 5.24 0.92
N CYS A 5 6.69 5.66 1.76
CA CYS A 5 6.89 5.57 3.21
C CYS A 5 6.39 4.23 3.77
N GLY A 6 5.63 3.46 2.99
CA GLY A 6 5.01 2.21 3.43
C GLY A 6 5.56 0.99 2.70
N ASN A 7 5.47 -0.15 3.37
CA ASN A 7 5.89 -1.44 2.83
C ASN A 7 5.09 -1.79 1.57
N ASN A 8 3.81 -1.46 1.46
CA ASN A 8 3.07 -1.53 0.20
C ASN A 8 2.89 -0.12 -0.42
N GLY A 9 3.86 0.30 -1.23
CA GLY A 9 3.87 1.63 -1.85
C GLY A 9 3.13 1.75 -3.20
N CYS A 10 2.70 0.63 -3.79
CA CYS A 10 2.06 0.58 -5.10
C CYS A 10 0.65 1.18 -5.06
N TRP A 11 0.38 2.24 -5.84
CA TRP A 11 -0.90 2.97 -5.81
C TRP A 11 -2.10 2.11 -6.24
N ILE A 12 -1.86 1.19 -7.17
CA ILE A 12 -2.84 0.20 -7.62
C ILE A 12 -2.90 -1.02 -6.70
N TYR A 13 -2.20 -1.00 -5.57
CA TYR A 13 -2.19 -2.10 -4.60
C TYR A 13 -1.76 -3.44 -5.21
N CYS A 14 -0.70 -3.44 -6.02
CA CYS A 14 -0.24 -4.60 -6.80
C CYS A 14 0.58 -5.65 -6.01
N ARG A 15 0.48 -5.69 -4.67
CA ARG A 15 1.25 -6.59 -3.76
C ARG A 15 2.78 -6.47 -3.79
N VAL A 16 3.36 -5.66 -4.67
CA VAL A 16 4.82 -5.42 -4.70
C VAL A 16 5.22 -4.71 -3.42
N ARG A 17 5.98 -5.42 -2.59
CA ARG A 17 6.53 -4.91 -1.34
C ARG A 17 7.74 -4.02 -1.62
N GLY A 18 7.79 -2.92 -0.90
CA GLY A 18 8.93 -2.04 -0.80
C GLY A 18 10.07 -2.73 -0.06
N ARG A 19 11.21 -2.05 -0.07
CA ARG A 19 12.45 -2.49 0.55
C ARG A 19 12.99 -1.38 1.41
N ARG A 20 13.38 -1.71 2.63
CA ARG A 20 13.96 -0.80 3.59
C ARG A 20 15.39 -1.22 3.90
N LYS A 21 16.31 -0.28 3.78
CA LYS A 21 17.69 -0.47 4.25
C LYS A 21 17.73 -0.45 5.78
N THR A 22 18.73 -1.10 6.37
CA THR A 22 19.05 -0.95 7.79
C THR A 22 19.21 0.55 8.11
N ASP A 23 18.70 0.98 9.26
CA ASP A 23 18.73 2.36 9.75
C ASP A 23 17.94 3.41 8.94
N GLN A 24 17.19 2.99 7.91
CA GLN A 24 16.24 3.86 7.21
C GLN A 24 14.82 3.71 7.77
N ASN A 25 14.08 4.82 7.78
CA ASN A 25 12.71 4.88 8.30
C ASN A 25 11.62 4.79 7.22
N TYR A 26 11.99 4.62 5.95
CA TYR A 26 11.05 4.58 4.82
C TYR A 26 11.36 3.40 3.87
N TYR A 27 10.38 3.02 3.05
CA TYR A 27 10.46 1.87 2.15
C TYR A 27 10.61 2.33 0.69
N SER A 28 11.76 2.05 0.08
CA SER A 28 11.92 2.30 -1.36
C SER A 28 11.18 1.25 -2.18
N VAL A 29 10.48 1.69 -3.23
CA VAL A 29 9.88 0.79 -4.24
C VAL A 29 10.98 0.38 -5.22
N ALA A 30 11.84 -0.54 -4.78
CA ALA A 30 12.91 -1.10 -5.60
C ALA A 30 12.55 -2.53 -5.99
N LEU A 31 12.58 -2.82 -7.30
CA LEU A 31 12.32 -4.17 -7.80
C LEU A 31 13.50 -5.11 -7.54
N LEU A 32 14.72 -4.56 -7.61
CA LEU A 32 15.94 -5.28 -7.31
C LEU A 32 16.20 -5.35 -5.81
N LYS A 33 16.68 -6.51 -5.38
CA LYS A 33 17.10 -6.84 -4.03
C LYS A 33 18.31 -6.01 -3.64
N LEU A 34 18.30 -5.55 -2.39
CA LEU A 34 19.44 -4.92 -1.76
C LEU A 34 20.58 -5.94 -1.68
N ARG A 35 21.76 -5.56 -2.17
CA ARG A 35 22.96 -6.41 -2.08
C ARG A 35 23.37 -6.62 -0.62
N ASP A 36 23.35 -5.54 0.16
CA ASP A 36 23.70 -5.53 1.58
C ASP A 36 22.73 -4.61 2.37
N HIS A 37 22.73 -4.76 3.70
CA HIS A 37 21.96 -3.93 4.64
C HIS A 37 20.45 -3.94 4.41
N ALA A 38 19.87 -5.09 4.07
CA ALA A 38 18.42 -5.25 4.07
C ALA A 38 17.91 -5.40 5.51
N CYS A 39 16.94 -4.56 5.90
CA CYS A 39 16.23 -4.73 7.16
C CYS A 39 15.43 -6.06 7.14
N PRO A 40 15.18 -6.73 8.28
CA PRO A 40 14.28 -7.88 8.34
C PRO A 40 12.95 -7.61 7.61
N GLY A 41 12.51 -8.56 6.78
CA GLY A 41 11.33 -8.41 5.92
C GLY A 41 11.56 -7.70 4.58
N SER A 42 12.72 -7.08 4.35
CA SER A 42 13.08 -6.40 3.08
C SER A 42 14.03 -7.21 2.17
N ASN A 43 14.39 -8.43 2.58
CA ASN A 43 15.36 -9.29 1.89
C ASN A 43 14.71 -10.24 0.84
N HIS A 44 13.52 -9.90 0.34
CA HIS A 44 12.79 -10.69 -0.66
C HIS A 44 13.50 -10.70 -2.03
N GLN A 45 13.18 -11.65 -2.91
CA GLN A 45 13.84 -11.79 -4.23
C GLN A 45 13.50 -10.65 -5.19
N ASP A 46 14.28 -10.51 -6.26
CA ASP A 46 13.99 -9.56 -7.33
C ASP A 46 12.57 -9.75 -7.88
N VAL A 47 11.93 -8.64 -8.22
CA VAL A 47 10.63 -8.64 -8.87
C VAL A 47 10.84 -8.40 -10.36
N ASP A 48 10.44 -9.37 -11.18
CA ASP A 48 10.46 -9.23 -12.64
C ASP A 48 9.39 -8.23 -13.09
N VAL A 49 9.83 -7.16 -13.74
CA VAL A 49 8.96 -6.08 -14.24
C VAL A 49 7.96 -6.58 -15.28
N PHE A 50 8.26 -7.66 -16.00
CA PHE A 50 7.36 -8.26 -16.98
C PHE A 50 6.34 -9.21 -16.35
N ARG A 51 6.46 -9.47 -15.04
CA ARG A 51 5.60 -10.41 -14.29
C ARG A 51 5.06 -9.77 -13.01
N LEU A 52 4.76 -8.48 -13.06
CA LEU A 52 4.13 -7.78 -11.94
C LEU A 52 2.74 -8.36 -11.64
N PRO A 53 2.36 -8.51 -10.37
CA PRO A 53 1.00 -8.90 -10.03
C PRO A 53 0.00 -7.85 -10.53
N PRO A 54 -1.23 -8.27 -10.88
CA PRO A 54 -2.27 -7.31 -11.24
C PRO A 54 -2.55 -6.35 -10.06
N GLY A 55 -2.94 -5.12 -10.41
CA GLY A 55 -3.47 -4.18 -9.43
C GLY A 55 -4.79 -4.67 -8.83
N GLY A 56 -5.16 -4.11 -7.68
CA GLY A 56 -6.40 -4.43 -6.99
C GLY A 56 -6.32 -5.75 -6.24
N ALA A 57 -5.29 -5.92 -5.42
CA ALA A 57 -5.17 -7.13 -4.62
C ALA A 57 -6.43 -7.34 -3.76
N GLU A 58 -6.89 -8.59 -3.70
CA GLU A 58 -8.07 -9.01 -2.93
C GLU A 58 -7.98 -8.58 -1.45
N GLU A 59 -6.76 -8.45 -0.92
CA GLU A 59 -6.51 -8.03 0.44
C GLU A 59 -6.80 -6.55 0.69
N TYR A 60 -6.98 -5.71 -0.35
CA TYR A 60 -7.20 -4.28 -0.20
C TYR A 60 -8.36 -3.99 0.77
N THR A 61 -9.52 -4.61 0.55
CA THR A 61 -10.72 -4.41 1.36
C THR A 61 -10.51 -4.87 2.81
N ASN A 62 -9.89 -6.04 2.99
CA ASN A 62 -9.61 -6.59 4.32
C ASN A 62 -8.62 -5.71 5.09
N ASN A 63 -7.53 -5.29 4.45
CA ASN A 63 -6.53 -4.41 5.04
C ASN A 63 -7.08 -3.02 5.35
N LEU A 64 -7.98 -2.51 4.51
CA LEU A 64 -8.69 -1.26 4.77
C LEU A 64 -9.63 -1.39 5.97
N HIS A 65 -10.38 -2.50 6.07
CA HIS A 65 -11.22 -2.79 7.22
C HIS A 65 -10.39 -2.87 8.51
N CYS A 66 -9.29 -3.64 8.51
CA CYS A 66 -8.35 -3.70 9.64
C CYS A 66 -7.81 -2.32 10.04
N LEU A 67 -7.46 -1.47 9.07
CA LEU A 67 -6.96 -0.12 9.34
C LEU A 67 -8.04 0.73 10.05
N VAL A 68 -9.27 0.72 9.55
CA VAL A 68 -10.39 1.52 10.11
C VAL A 68 -10.83 0.99 11.47
N SER A 69 -10.74 -0.33 11.69
CA SER A 69 -11.06 -0.98 12.97
C SER A 69 -9.91 -0.95 13.98
N SER A 70 -8.82 -0.23 13.71
CA SER A 70 -7.67 -0.13 14.63
C SER A 70 -8.09 0.42 16.01
N PRO A 71 -7.86 -0.31 17.11
CA PRO A 71 -8.24 0.12 18.47
C PRO A 71 -7.27 1.14 19.08
N SER A 72 -6.10 1.40 18.47
CA SER A 72 -5.15 2.39 18.95
C SER A 72 -4.35 3.04 17.82
N ILE A 73 -3.79 4.22 18.08
CA ILE A 73 -2.92 4.95 17.14
C ILE A 73 -1.71 4.10 16.76
N GLN A 74 -1.13 3.38 17.72
CA GLN A 74 0.02 2.51 17.46
C GLN A 74 -0.32 1.39 16.48
N GLN A 75 -1.47 0.73 16.64
CA GLN A 75 -1.91 -0.32 15.71
C GLN A 75 -2.27 0.27 14.34
N TYR A 76 -2.90 1.44 14.32
CA TYR A 76 -3.17 2.17 13.09
C TYR A 76 -1.87 2.47 12.32
N ASP A 77 -0.84 2.99 12.98
CA ASP A 77 0.44 3.33 12.33
C ASP A 77 1.20 2.09 11.84
N LEU A 78 1.13 0.97 12.58
CA LEU A 78 1.68 -0.32 12.13
C LEU A 78 0.98 -0.80 10.86
N ILE A 79 -0.36 -0.84 10.86
CA ILE A 79 -1.15 -1.30 9.70
C ILE A 79 -0.97 -0.33 8.53
N LYS A 80 -0.97 0.98 8.77
CA LYS A 80 -0.70 2.01 7.76
C LYS A 80 0.68 1.86 7.13
N THR A 81 1.70 1.55 7.93
CA THR A 81 3.06 1.35 7.43
C THR A 81 3.16 0.08 6.61
N ASP A 82 2.56 -1.02 7.06
CA ASP A 82 2.62 -2.30 6.35
C ASP A 82 1.78 -2.29 5.06
N THR A 83 0.52 -1.89 5.16
CA THR A 83 -0.44 -1.90 4.05
C THR A 83 -0.27 -0.70 3.12
N GLY A 84 0.39 0.36 3.58
CA GLY A 84 0.50 1.61 2.85
C GLY A 84 -0.80 2.43 2.75
N LEU A 85 -1.89 1.99 3.41
CA LEU A 85 -3.20 2.64 3.41
C LEU A 85 -3.27 3.73 4.49
N THR A 86 -4.01 4.81 4.24
CA THR A 86 -4.13 5.92 5.21
C THR A 86 -5.57 6.22 5.62
N LYS A 87 -6.50 6.11 4.68
CA LYS A 87 -7.92 6.28 4.93
C LYS A 87 -8.70 5.63 3.78
N PRO A 88 -9.97 5.27 4.00
CA PRO A 88 -10.87 4.90 2.92
C PRO A 88 -11.02 6.02 1.90
N PRO A 89 -10.97 5.73 0.60
CA PRO A 89 -11.30 6.70 -0.43
C PRO A 89 -12.79 7.03 -0.43
N LEU A 90 -13.12 8.27 -0.79
CA LEU A 90 -14.50 8.78 -0.81
C LEU A 90 -15.42 7.96 -1.71
N ILE A 91 -14.89 7.42 -2.81
CA ILE A 91 -15.64 6.61 -3.77
C ILE A 91 -16.25 5.33 -3.15
N LEU A 92 -15.69 4.83 -2.04
CA LEU A 92 -16.28 3.71 -1.30
C LEU A 92 -17.53 4.08 -0.50
N GLY A 93 -17.78 5.38 -0.28
CA GLY A 93 -19.01 5.87 0.31
C GLY A 93 -20.16 6.04 -0.69
N LEU A 94 -19.90 5.90 -2.00
CA LEU A 94 -20.93 5.97 -3.03
C LEU A 94 -21.71 4.65 -3.10
N GLN A 95 -22.95 4.72 -3.59
CA GLN A 95 -23.73 3.51 -3.84
C GLN A 95 -23.01 2.61 -4.86
N PRO A 96 -22.79 1.31 -4.54
CA PRO A 96 -22.06 0.41 -5.43
C PRO A 96 -22.69 0.28 -6.82
N SER A 97 -24.03 0.39 -6.93
CA SER A 97 -24.74 0.35 -8.21
C SER A 97 -24.44 1.54 -9.13
N HIS A 98 -23.91 2.64 -8.58
CA HIS A 98 -23.61 3.88 -9.30
C HIS A 98 -22.10 4.21 -9.27
N SER A 99 -21.25 3.25 -8.88
CA SER A 99 -19.81 3.42 -8.75
C SER A 99 -19.07 2.31 -9.49
N LEU A 100 -18.01 2.68 -10.21
CA LEU A 100 -17.13 1.72 -10.90
C LEU A 100 -16.03 1.15 -9.98
N GLY A 101 -16.14 1.40 -8.67
CA GLY A 101 -15.13 0.99 -7.69
C GLY A 101 -13.93 1.94 -7.64
N VAL A 102 -12.88 1.53 -6.94
CA VAL A 102 -11.67 2.34 -6.76
C VAL A 102 -10.85 2.36 -8.05
N PRO A 103 -10.56 3.53 -8.64
CA PRO A 103 -9.82 3.61 -9.90
C PRO A 103 -8.35 3.24 -9.73
N PHE A 104 -7.78 2.58 -10.75
CA PHE A 104 -6.36 2.18 -10.80
C PHE A 104 -5.41 3.28 -11.31
N SER A 105 -5.90 4.48 -11.62
CA SER A 105 -5.10 5.54 -12.26
C SER A 105 -4.88 6.77 -11.39
N VAL A 106 -5.70 6.96 -10.35
CA VAL A 106 -5.62 8.12 -9.45
C VAL A 106 -5.54 7.59 -8.04
N THR A 107 -4.74 8.25 -7.22
CA THR A 107 -4.74 8.01 -5.78
C THR A 107 -6.17 8.01 -5.28
N PRO A 108 -6.63 6.93 -4.66
CA PRO A 108 -7.99 6.87 -4.14
C PRO A 108 -8.29 8.03 -3.17
N ASN A 109 -7.24 8.60 -2.56
CA ASN A 109 -7.29 9.66 -1.56
C ASN A 109 -7.04 11.10 -2.05
N ILE A 110 -6.84 11.36 -3.37
CA ILE A 110 -6.70 12.74 -3.92
C ILE A 110 -8.05 13.27 -4.48
N MET A 111 -9.17 12.64 -4.13
CA MET A 111 -10.49 13.24 -4.42
C MET A 111 -10.71 14.41 -3.45
N TYR A 112 -10.34 15.62 -3.87
CA TYR A 112 -10.73 16.85 -3.20
C TYR A 112 -12.19 17.14 -3.54
N LEU A 113 -13.02 17.38 -2.53
CA LEU A 113 -14.33 18.02 -2.71
C LEU A 113 -14.03 19.50 -2.99
N ILE A 114 -14.32 19.98 -4.20
CA ILE A 114 -14.24 21.40 -4.55
C ILE A 114 -15.52 22.08 -4.07
#